data_AF-A0A831UNC6-F1
#
_entry.id   AF-A0A831UNC6-F1
#
_cell.length_a   1.000
_cell.length_b   1.000
_cell.length_c   1.000
_cell.angle_alpha   90.00
_cell.angle_beta   90.00
_cell.angle_gamma   90.00
#
_symmetry.space_group_name_H-M   'P 1'
#
loop_
_entity.id
_entity.type
_entity.pdbx_description
1 polymer ?
#
loop_
_entity_poly.entity_id
_entity_poly.type
_entity_poly.pdbx_seq_one_letter_code
_entity_poly.pdbx_strand_id
1 'polypeptide(L)'
;MASNRAAEFVAGWLFWTILCVLLAGPCIYGVWRITEDDSYVLLRVGVGIVAAAIVAGMIAWAVNSVVQWRYRKRRLEERKKAKKRKRG
;
A
#
# COMPACT_ATOMS: atom_id res chain seq x y z
N MET A 1 13.91 -19.58 5.01
CA MET A 1 12.57 -19.23 4.50
C MET A 1 11.76 -18.33 5.44
N ALA A 2 11.85 -18.48 6.77
CA ALA A 2 11.12 -17.63 7.74
C ALA A 2 11.61 -16.16 7.79
N SER A 3 12.92 -15.93 7.68
CA SER A 3 13.52 -14.57 7.71
C SER A 3 12.99 -13.66 6.58
N ASN A 4 12.82 -14.18 5.37
CA ASN A 4 12.33 -13.39 4.23
C ASN A 4 10.86 -12.96 4.40
N ARG A 5 10.03 -13.79 5.05
CA ARG A 5 8.62 -13.45 5.33
C ARG A 5 8.51 -12.29 6.32
N ALA A 6 9.39 -12.26 7.33
CA ALA A 6 9.44 -11.16 8.29
C ALA A 6 9.89 -9.86 7.63
N ALA A 7 10.92 -9.90 6.77
CA ALA A 7 11.38 -8.73 6.02
C ALA A 7 10.30 -8.18 5.08
N GLU A 8 9.56 -9.04 4.38
CA GLU A 8 8.42 -8.64 3.53
C GLU A 8 7.30 -7.97 4.35
N PHE A 9 6.99 -8.51 5.54
CA PHE A 9 6.01 -7.91 6.45
C PHE A 9 6.46 -6.53 6.95
N VAL A 10 7.70 -6.43 7.41
CA VAL A 10 8.28 -5.17 7.91
C VAL A 10 8.35 -4.12 6.81
N ALA A 11 8.75 -4.51 5.59
CA ALA A 11 8.78 -3.60 4.44
C ALA A 11 7.38 -3.09 4.06
N GLY A 12 6.34 -3.95 4.14
CA GLY A 12 4.96 -3.55 3.89
C GLY A 12 4.45 -2.54 4.93
N TRP A 13 4.75 -2.77 6.20
CA TRP A 13 4.41 -1.85 7.28
C TRP A 13 5.15 -0.52 7.17
N LEU A 14 6.46 -0.54 6.91
CA LEU A 14 7.26 0.67 6.67
C LEU A 14 6.75 1.47 5.47
N PHE A 15 6.43 0.79 4.36
CA PHE A 15 5.88 1.45 3.18
C PHE A 15 4.54 2.10 3.51
N TRP A 16 3.65 1.39 4.20
CA TRP A 16 2.34 1.92 4.58
C TRP A 16 2.45 3.11 5.55
N THR A 17 3.31 3.06 6.57
CA THR A 17 3.48 4.17 7.52
C THR A 17 4.06 5.40 6.86
N ILE A 18 5.08 5.25 6.00
CA ILE A 18 5.64 6.37 5.22
C ILE A 18 4.55 6.99 4.34
N LEU A 19 3.77 6.17 3.63
CA LEU A 19 2.70 6.68 2.77
C LEU A 19 1.60 7.38 3.58
N CYS A 20 1.25 6.84 4.75
CA CYS A 20 0.25 7.39 5.64
C CYS A 20 0.68 8.77 6.17
N VAL A 21 1.93 8.92 6.62
CA VAL A 21 2.49 10.20 7.05
C VAL A 21 2.51 11.22 5.90
N LEU A 22 2.86 10.77 4.70
CA LEU A 22 2.94 11.61 3.52
C LEU A 22 1.54 12.07 3.04
N LEU A 23 0.52 11.23 3.21
CA LEU A 23 -0.88 11.54 2.88
C LEU A 23 -1.64 12.23 4.01
N ALA A 24 -1.17 12.17 5.25
CA ALA A 24 -1.83 12.80 6.38
C ALA A 24 -1.98 14.31 6.19
N GLY A 25 -0.92 15.01 5.77
CA GLY A 25 -0.93 16.44 5.48
C GLY A 25 -2.03 16.86 4.49
N PRO A 26 -2.05 16.34 3.25
CA PRO A 26 -3.06 16.70 2.27
C PRO A 26 -4.48 16.24 2.66
N CYS A 27 -4.64 15.10 3.34
CA CYS A 27 -5.96 14.66 3.82
C CYS A 27 -6.50 15.57 4.93
N ILE A 28 -5.67 15.99 5.89
CA ILE A 28 -6.07 16.94 6.94
C ILE A 28 -6.46 18.28 6.31
N TYR A 29 -5.69 18.77 5.33
CA TYR A 29 -6.04 19.99 4.60
C TYR A 29 -7.36 19.85 3.82
N GLY A 30 -7.60 18.70 3.19
CA GLY A 30 -8.87 18.40 2.52
C GLY A 30 -10.07 18.44 3.48
N VAL A 31 -9.94 17.82 4.66
CA VAL A 31 -10.99 17.86 5.69
C VAL A 31 -11.23 19.28 6.19
N TRP A 32 -10.17 20.08 6.36
CA TRP A 32 -10.28 21.50 6.72
C TRP A 32 -11.01 22.34 5.66
N ARG A 33 -10.90 21.98 4.37
CA ARG A 33 -11.64 22.66 3.29
C ARG A 33 -13.10 22.26 3.19
N ILE A 34 -13.46 21.06 3.64
CA ILE A 34 -14.83 20.53 3.54
C ILE A 34 -15.65 20.91 4.78
N THR A 35 -15.01 21.07 5.93
CA THR A 35 -15.69 21.33 7.19
C THR A 35 -15.60 22.83 7.49
N GLU A 36 -16.74 23.49 7.72
CA GLU A 36 -16.80 24.92 8.12
C GLU A 36 -16.95 25.12 9.64
N ASP A 37 -17.45 24.13 10.39
CA ASP A 37 -17.57 24.18 11.85
C ASP A 37 -16.22 24.06 12.61
N ASP A 38 -15.66 25.18 13.06
CA ASP A 38 -14.39 25.23 13.81
C ASP A 38 -14.47 24.66 15.24
N SER A 39 -15.68 24.32 15.71
CA SER A 39 -15.93 23.92 17.10
C SER A 39 -15.24 22.62 17.53
N TYR A 40 -14.80 21.78 16.59
CA TYR A 40 -14.16 20.48 16.90
C TYR A 40 -12.92 20.18 16.05
N VAL A 41 -11.87 21.00 16.22
CA VAL A 41 -10.55 20.82 15.57
C VAL A 41 -9.99 19.40 15.75
N LEU A 42 -10.14 18.81 16.93
CA LEU A 42 -9.63 17.47 17.23
C LEU A 42 -10.32 16.38 16.38
N LEU A 43 -11.63 16.50 16.16
CA LEU A 43 -12.39 15.56 15.33
C LEU A 43 -11.98 15.67 13.86
N ARG A 44 -11.76 16.88 13.33
CA ARG A 44 -11.30 17.08 11.95
C ARG A 44 -9.94 16.44 11.69
N VAL A 45 -8.99 16.64 12.60
CA VAL A 45 -7.65 16.03 12.48
C VAL A 45 -7.76 14.51 12.55
N GLY A 46 -8.57 13.98 13.49
CA GLY A 46 -8.83 12.54 13.60
C GLY A 46 -9.41 11.93 12.31
N VAL A 47 -10.44 12.55 11.74
CA VAL A 47 -11.06 12.12 10.47
C VAL A 47 -10.07 12.20 9.31
N GLY A 48 -9.25 13.24 9.24
CA GLY A 48 -8.21 13.39 8.22
C GLY A 48 -7.15 12.30 8.29
N ILE A 49 -6.71 11.93 9.49
CA ILE A 49 -5.74 10.84 9.71
C ILE A 49 -6.36 9.49 9.33
N VAL A 50 -7.61 9.23 9.73
CA VAL A 50 -8.31 7.97 9.37
C VAL A 50 -8.49 7.86 7.86
N ALA A 51 -8.90 8.95 7.19
CA ALA A 51 -9.01 8.98 5.74
C ALA A 51 -7.65 8.74 5.06
N ALA A 52 -6.58 9.38 5.54
CA ALA A 52 -5.22 9.16 5.04
C ALA A 52 -4.77 7.70 5.20
N ALA A 53 -5.06 7.08 6.35
CA ALA A 53 -4.72 5.69 6.63
C ALA A 53 -5.42 4.72 5.67
N ILE A 54 -6.69 4.97 5.35
CA ILE A 54 -7.46 4.17 4.38
C ILE A 54 -6.86 4.30 2.98
N VAL A 55 -6.63 5.52 2.51
CA VAL A 55 -6.04 5.76 1.17
C VAL A 55 -4.64 5.17 1.08
N ALA A 56 -3.81 5.33 2.11
CA ALA A 56 -2.50 4.72 2.19
C ALA A 56 -2.56 3.19 2.15
N GLY A 57 -3.54 2.60 2.83
CA GLY A 57 -3.82 1.16 2.80
C GLY A 57 -4.16 0.67 1.39
N MET A 58 -5.04 1.38 0.69
CA MET A 58 -5.42 1.05 -0.68
C MET A 58 -4.23 1.13 -1.64
N ILE A 59 -3.40 2.16 -1.54
CA ILE A 59 -2.22 2.32 -2.40
C ILE A 59 -1.19 1.21 -2.10
N ALA A 60 -0.90 0.93 -0.82
CA ALA A 60 0.00 -0.15 -0.43
C ALA A 60 -0.49 -1.51 -0.96
N TRP A 61 -1.79 -1.78 -0.87
CA TRP A 61 -2.38 -3.00 -1.42
C TRP A 61 -2.29 -3.06 -2.96
N ALA A 62 -2.56 -1.96 -3.65
CA ALA A 62 -2.46 -1.87 -5.10
C ALA A 62 -1.03 -2.13 -5.60
N VAL A 63 -0.04 -1.48 -4.97
CA VAL A 63 1.38 -1.67 -5.29
C VAL A 63 1.79 -3.12 -5.09
N ASN A 64 1.44 -3.72 -3.94
CA ASN A 64 1.79 -5.11 -3.66
C ASN A 64 1.13 -6.08 -4.67
N SER A 65 -0.13 -5.84 -5.03
CA SER A 65 -0.87 -6.63 -6.01
C SER A 65 -0.23 -6.57 -7.41
N VAL A 66 0.21 -5.38 -7.84
CA VAL A 66 0.90 -5.21 -9.13
C VAL A 66 2.26 -5.93 -9.14
N VAL A 67 3.04 -5.83 -8.07
CA VAL A 67 4.33 -6.52 -7.94
C VAL A 67 4.11 -8.03 -8.01
N GLN A 68 3.17 -8.57 -7.24
CA GLN A 68 2.84 -10.00 -7.25
C GLN A 68 2.38 -10.47 -8.64
N TRP A 69 1.57 -9.66 -9.35
CA TRP A 69 1.13 -9.99 -10.69
C TRP A 69 2.30 -10.10 -11.68
N ARG A 70 3.27 -9.17 -11.63
CA ARG A 70 4.48 -9.22 -12.45
C ARG A 70 5.33 -10.46 -12.15
N TYR A 71 5.53 -10.79 -10.87
CA TYR A 71 6.25 -12.00 -10.47
C TYR A 71 5.56 -13.28 -10.94
N ARG A 72 4.24 -13.39 -10.78
CA ARG A 72 3.46 -14.54 -11.27
C ARG A 72 3.60 -14.69 -12.78
N LYS A 73 3.55 -13.60 -13.55
CA LYS A 73 3.73 -13.63 -15.00
C LYS A 73 5.11 -14.17 -15.42
N ARG A 74 6.19 -13.69 -14.78
CA ARG A 74 7.56 -14.19 -15.03
C ARG A 74 7.72 -15.68 -14.71
N ARG A 75 7.19 -16.13 -13.56
CA ARG A 75 7.20 -17.55 -13.16
C ARG A 75 6.45 -18.45 -14.14
N LEU A 76 5.34 -17.97 -14.71
CA LEU A 76 4.58 -18.71 -15.72
C LEU A 76 5.36 -18.84 -17.03
N GLU A 77 6.06 -17.79 -17.46
CA GLU A 77 6.93 -17.82 -18.64
C GLU A 77 8.13 -18.75 -18.46
N GLU A 78 8.77 -18.73 -17.29
CA GLU A 78 9.85 -19.65 -16.92
C GLU A 78 9.37 -21.11 -16.94
N ARG A 79 8.19 -21.40 -16.37
CA ARG A 79 7.59 -22.74 -16.39
C ARG A 79 7.27 -23.21 -17.81
N LYS A 80 6.80 -22.33 -18.70
CA LYS A 80 6.55 -22.66 -20.11
C LYS A 80 7.85 -22.98 -20.85
N LYS A 81 8.91 -22.20 -20.62
CA LYS A 81 10.26 -22.45 -21.20
C LYS A 81 10.87 -23.76 -20.69
N ALA A 82 10.74 -24.03 -19.39
CA ALA A 82 11.22 -25.28 -18.78
C ALA A 82 10.49 -26.53 -19.31
N LYS A 83 9.17 -26.43 -19.58
CA LYS A 83 8.41 -27.53 -20.21
C LYS A 83 8.82 -27.80 -21.66
N LYS A 84 9.18 -26.77 -22.44
CA LYS A 84 9.71 -26.95 -23.79
C LYS A 84 11.09 -27.63 -23.78
N ARG A 85 11.96 -27.26 -22.85
CA ARG A 85 13.31 -27.86 -22.70
C ARG A 85 13.33 -29.33 -22.23
N LYS A 86 12.23 -29.83 -21.65
CA LYS A 86 12.09 -31.24 -21.23
C LYS A 86 11.44 -32.14 -22.29
N ARG A 87 10.94 -31.57 -23.39
CA ARG A 87 10.21 -32.29 -24.45
C ARG A 87 11.01 -32.44 -25.76
N GLY A 88 12.13 -31.75 -25.89
CA GLY A 88 13.15 -32.01 -26.92
C GLY A 88 14.35 -32.65 -26.26
#